data_AF-A0AAP0W236-F1
#
_entry.id   AF-A0AAP0W236-F1
#
_cell.length_a   1.000
_cell.length_b   1.000
_cell.length_c   1.000
_cell.angle_alpha   90.00
_cell.angle_beta   90.00
_cell.angle_gamma   90.00
#
_symmetry.space_group_name_H-M   'P 1'
#
loop_
_entity.id
_entity.type
_entity.pdbx_description
1 polymer ?
#
loop_
_entity_poly.entity_id
_entity_poly.type
_entity_poly.pdbx_seq_one_letter_code
_entity_poly.pdbx_strand_id
1 'polypeptide(L)'
;DYTVLPAKEIDFSIQCDAPAKVAIKAVTGRPGTTAGVTESSYGAAATPVSLFGMGDIAVVGLGMDGADKIGGYAVRINPGSVTVDSVAANNLRKSDSATSWTQDAYAGMLFDPNYSRSTTWGTSGTTPVAFTNLAGKLGVQAYINKGENLDLTKPVNLDGLTTITLVYM
;
A
#
# COMPACT_ATOMS: atom_id res chain seq x y z
N ASP A 1 -17.75 -12.40 -11.66
CA ASP A 1 -16.57 -12.35 -10.77
C ASP A 1 -15.93 -10.98 -10.74
N TYR A 2 -15.07 -10.73 -9.75
CA TYR A 2 -14.17 -9.58 -9.77
C TYR A 2 -13.12 -9.74 -10.87
N THR A 3 -12.67 -8.64 -11.46
CA THR A 3 -11.61 -8.66 -12.48
C THR A 3 -10.30 -8.14 -11.90
N VAL A 4 -9.31 -9.01 -11.73
CA VAL A 4 -7.97 -8.60 -11.29
C VAL A 4 -7.22 -7.97 -12.47
N LEU A 5 -6.67 -6.78 -12.26
CA LEU A 5 -5.86 -6.08 -13.25
C LEU A 5 -4.38 -6.45 -13.09
N PRO A 6 -3.57 -6.33 -14.16
CA PRO A 6 -2.12 -6.49 -14.07
C PRO A 6 -1.51 -5.52 -13.06
N ALA A 7 -0.54 -6.02 -12.28
CA ALA A 7 0.24 -5.16 -11.41
C ALA A 7 1.05 -4.13 -12.22
N LYS A 8 1.20 -2.94 -11.64
CA LYS A 8 2.04 -1.86 -12.14
C LYS A 8 3.08 -1.52 -11.09
N GLU A 9 4.29 -1.21 -11.54
CA GLU A 9 5.36 -0.74 -10.66
C GLU A 9 5.92 0.57 -11.20
N ILE A 10 6.23 1.48 -10.29
CA ILE A 10 6.91 2.75 -10.58
C ILE A 10 8.12 2.90 -9.67
N ASP A 11 9.10 3.69 -10.10
CA ASP A 11 10.23 4.05 -9.25
C ASP A 11 9.76 4.91 -8.08
N PHE A 12 10.25 4.57 -6.89
CA PHE A 12 10.00 5.30 -5.64
C PHE A 12 11.34 5.69 -5.04
N SER A 13 11.51 6.97 -4.73
CA SER A 13 12.73 7.47 -4.10
C SER A 13 12.43 8.49 -3.01
N ILE A 14 13.31 8.52 -2.02
CA ILE A 14 13.34 9.54 -0.96
C ILE A 14 14.76 10.10 -0.94
N GLN A 15 14.87 11.42 -0.96
CA GLN A 15 16.13 12.14 -0.86
C GLN A 15 16.07 13.06 0.36
N CYS A 16 17.05 12.93 1.24
CA CYS A 16 17.20 13.72 2.45
C CYS A 16 18.47 14.55 2.34
N ASP A 17 18.43 15.80 2.82
CA ASP A 17 19.61 16.70 2.82
C ASP A 17 20.72 16.24 3.77
N ALA A 18 20.40 15.37 4.72
CA ALA A 18 21.32 14.75 5.67
C ALA A 18 20.82 13.33 6.04
N PRO A 19 21.70 12.45 6.56
CA PRO A 19 21.29 11.13 7.03
C PRO A 19 20.14 11.21 8.05
N ALA A 20 18.98 10.66 7.69
CA ALA A 20 17.78 10.69 8.53
C ALA A 20 17.13 9.32 8.62
N LYS A 21 16.58 8.99 9.79
CA LYS A 21 15.66 7.87 9.93
C LYS A 21 14.27 8.36 9.55
N VAL A 22 13.67 7.72 8.55
CA VAL A 22 12.34 8.09 8.06
C VAL A 22 11.45 6.86 7.95
N ALA A 23 10.19 7.04 8.30
CA ALA A 23 9.13 6.09 8.01
C ALA A 23 8.12 6.72 7.04
N ILE A 24 7.33 5.89 6.39
CA ILE A 24 6.18 6.30 5.60
C ILE A 24 4.90 5.73 6.19
N LYS A 25 3.81 6.47 6.02
CA LYS A 25 2.44 6.00 6.27
C LYS A 25 1.61 6.25 5.02
N ALA A 26 0.69 5.34 4.71
CA ALA A 26 -0.28 5.53 3.65
C ALA A 26 -1.66 5.83 4.23
N VAL A 27 -2.39 6.75 3.59
CA VAL A 27 -3.78 7.10 3.92
C VAL A 27 -4.59 7.10 2.63
N THR A 28 -5.75 6.45 2.62
CA THR A 28 -6.66 6.51 1.48
C THR A 28 -7.45 7.81 1.48
N GLY A 29 -7.56 8.45 0.31
CA GLY A 29 -8.46 9.58 0.05
C GLY A 29 -9.82 9.14 -0.49
N ARG A 30 -10.10 7.83 -0.49
CA ARG A 30 -11.37 7.22 -0.91
C ARG A 30 -11.86 6.17 0.12
N PRO A 31 -11.99 6.52 1.41
CA PRO A 31 -12.61 5.61 2.37
C PRO A 31 -14.08 5.39 2.01
N GLY A 32 -14.59 4.21 2.31
CA GLY A 32 -15.95 3.76 2.06
C GLY A 32 -16.20 3.18 0.67
N THR A 33 -15.24 3.27 -0.27
CA THR A 33 -15.48 2.94 -1.68
C THR A 33 -14.88 1.60 -2.13
N THR A 34 -14.39 0.76 -1.22
CA THR A 34 -13.86 -0.57 -1.55
C THR A 34 -15.00 -1.56 -1.84
N ALA A 35 -15.00 -2.15 -3.03
CA ALA A 35 -16.06 -3.06 -3.46
C ALA A 35 -15.93 -4.46 -2.84
N GLY A 36 -17.06 -5.06 -2.44
CA GLY A 36 -17.12 -6.48 -2.06
C GLY A 36 -16.73 -6.81 -0.62
N VAL A 37 -16.37 -5.81 0.18
CA VAL A 37 -15.82 -5.96 1.53
C VAL A 37 -16.29 -4.84 2.43
N THR A 38 -16.16 -5.05 3.74
CA THR A 38 -16.39 -4.00 4.75
C THR A 38 -15.05 -3.41 5.17
N GLU A 39 -14.90 -2.10 4.98
CA GLU A 39 -13.71 -1.39 5.43
C GLU A 39 -13.70 -1.21 6.95
N SER A 40 -12.51 -1.21 7.54
CA SER A 40 -12.31 -0.80 8.92
C SER A 40 -12.31 0.72 9.04
N SER A 41 -12.16 1.22 10.27
CA SER A 41 -11.99 2.65 10.55
C SER A 41 -10.75 3.26 9.89
N TYR A 42 -9.83 2.45 9.37
CA TYR A 42 -8.63 2.90 8.65
C TYR A 42 -8.86 3.07 7.14
N GLY A 43 -10.08 2.84 6.65
CA GLY A 43 -10.44 2.91 5.22
C GLY A 43 -9.86 1.78 4.38
N ALA A 44 -9.43 0.69 5.03
CA ALA A 44 -8.83 -0.48 4.41
C ALA A 44 -9.62 -1.75 4.77
N ALA A 45 -9.55 -2.75 3.91
CA ALA A 45 -10.18 -4.05 4.09
C ALA A 45 -9.27 -5.18 3.60
N ALA A 46 -9.50 -6.41 4.05
CA ALA A 46 -8.89 -7.58 3.44
C ALA A 46 -9.47 -7.79 2.03
N THR A 47 -8.61 -8.03 1.03
CA THR A 47 -9.03 -8.20 -0.35
C THR A 47 -9.96 -9.42 -0.55
N PRO A 48 -11.01 -9.32 -1.40
CA PRO A 48 -11.84 -10.47 -1.76
C PRO A 48 -11.21 -11.36 -2.85
N VAL A 49 -10.06 -10.97 -3.40
CA VAL A 49 -9.35 -11.67 -4.48
C VAL A 49 -7.84 -11.71 -4.24
N SER A 50 -7.15 -12.63 -4.90
CA SER A 50 -5.68 -12.68 -4.87
C SER A 50 -5.08 -11.49 -5.63
N LEU A 51 -4.22 -10.73 -4.95
CA LEU A 51 -3.43 -9.63 -5.50
C LEU A 51 -1.96 -9.89 -5.18
N PHE A 52 -1.08 -9.60 -6.14
CA PHE A 52 0.34 -9.93 -6.10
C PHE A 52 0.62 -11.41 -5.84
N GLY A 53 -0.32 -12.29 -6.20
CA GLY A 53 -0.27 -13.72 -5.90
C GLY A 53 -0.60 -14.08 -4.45
N MET A 54 -1.13 -13.14 -3.66
CA MET A 54 -1.43 -13.30 -2.23
C MET A 54 -2.90 -13.01 -1.92
N GLY A 55 -3.48 -13.82 -1.03
CA GLY A 55 -4.75 -13.52 -0.36
C GLY A 55 -4.54 -12.69 0.90
N ASP A 56 -5.64 -12.25 1.52
CA ASP A 56 -5.66 -11.60 2.85
C ASP A 56 -4.78 -10.36 3.00
N ILE A 57 -4.43 -9.68 1.90
CA ILE A 57 -3.73 -8.40 1.93
C ILE A 57 -4.71 -7.22 1.99
N ALA A 58 -4.24 -6.08 2.49
CA ALA A 58 -5.03 -4.87 2.60
C ALA A 58 -5.26 -4.21 1.22
N VAL A 59 -6.50 -3.80 0.99
CA VAL A 59 -6.90 -2.97 -0.17
C VAL A 59 -7.66 -1.73 0.32
N VAL A 60 -7.63 -0.69 -0.51
CA VAL A 60 -8.42 0.53 -0.35
C VAL A 60 -9.18 0.84 -1.65
N GLY A 61 -10.19 1.71 -1.59
CA GLY A 61 -11.20 1.82 -2.64
C GLY A 61 -10.76 2.59 -3.90
N LEU A 62 -11.25 2.14 -5.06
CA LEU A 62 -11.03 2.78 -6.38
C LEU A 62 -12.05 3.90 -6.71
N GLY A 63 -12.71 4.46 -5.71
CA GLY A 63 -13.80 5.42 -5.90
C GLY A 63 -15.15 4.77 -6.25
N MET A 64 -16.08 5.63 -6.68
CA MET A 64 -17.47 5.31 -6.99
C MET A 64 -17.75 5.61 -8.46
N ASP A 65 -18.58 4.81 -9.10
CA ASP A 65 -19.25 5.13 -10.36
C ASP A 65 -20.75 5.33 -10.09
N GLY A 66 -21.17 6.59 -9.93
CA GLY A 66 -22.50 6.88 -9.39
C GLY A 66 -22.64 6.36 -7.95
N ALA A 67 -23.55 5.40 -7.74
CA ALA A 67 -23.78 4.78 -6.44
C ALA A 67 -22.97 3.49 -6.24
N ASP A 68 -22.30 3.00 -7.28
CA ASP A 68 -21.64 1.70 -7.27
C ASP A 68 -20.15 1.82 -6.97
N LYS A 69 -19.63 0.91 -6.14
CA LYS A 69 -18.20 0.85 -5.82
C LYS A 69 -17.44 0.23 -6.98
N ILE A 70 -16.41 0.92 -7.47
CA ILE A 70 -15.66 0.51 -8.67
C ILE A 70 -14.81 -0.74 -8.40
N GLY A 71 -14.19 -0.83 -7.23
CA GLY A 71 -13.22 -1.87 -6.93
C GLY A 71 -12.32 -1.50 -5.76
N GLY A 72 -11.18 -2.19 -5.66
CA GLY A 72 -10.15 -1.91 -4.67
C GLY A 72 -8.75 -2.10 -5.24
N TYR A 73 -7.75 -1.52 -4.58
CA TYR A 73 -6.36 -1.68 -4.95
C TYR A 73 -5.45 -1.79 -3.73
N ALA A 74 -4.40 -2.57 -3.89
CA ALA A 74 -3.34 -2.74 -2.91
C ALA A 74 -2.10 -1.94 -3.35
N VAL A 75 -1.35 -1.43 -2.36
CA VAL A 75 -0.12 -0.66 -2.57
C VAL A 75 1.00 -1.25 -1.72
N ARG A 76 2.17 -1.47 -2.33
CA ARG A 76 3.40 -1.92 -1.64
C ARG A 76 4.64 -1.15 -2.04
N ILE A 77 5.63 -1.18 -1.16
CA ILE A 77 7.03 -1.07 -1.58
C ILE A 77 7.55 -2.50 -1.85
N ASN A 78 7.82 -2.83 -3.10
CA ASN A 78 8.17 -4.19 -3.53
C ASN A 78 9.37 -4.73 -2.71
N PRO A 79 9.20 -5.81 -1.94
CA PRO A 79 10.29 -6.42 -1.18
C PRO A 79 11.47 -6.79 -2.08
N GLY A 80 12.69 -6.57 -1.60
CA GLY A 80 13.91 -6.86 -2.35
C GLY A 80 14.26 -5.84 -3.45
N SER A 81 13.38 -4.86 -3.74
CA SER A 81 13.71 -3.74 -4.64
C SER A 81 14.43 -2.59 -3.94
N VAL A 82 14.43 -2.58 -2.60
CA VAL A 82 14.84 -1.40 -1.83
C VAL A 82 16.34 -1.35 -1.59
N THR A 83 16.93 -0.20 -1.87
CA THR A 83 18.27 0.18 -1.43
C THR A 83 18.22 1.48 -0.63
N VAL A 84 19.12 1.59 0.34
CA VAL A 84 19.40 2.80 1.10
C VAL A 84 20.88 3.11 0.93
N ASP A 85 21.20 4.29 0.41
CA ASP A 85 22.56 4.70 0.04
C ASP A 85 23.29 3.61 -0.78
N SER A 86 22.58 3.01 -1.75
CA SER A 86 23.03 1.90 -2.61
C SER A 86 23.26 0.54 -1.91
N VAL A 87 22.92 0.40 -0.63
CA VAL A 87 22.97 -0.85 0.11
C VAL A 87 21.58 -1.48 0.17
N ALA A 88 21.47 -2.78 -0.12
CA ALA A 88 20.20 -3.49 -0.02
C ALA A 88 19.59 -3.36 1.40
N ALA A 89 18.29 -3.07 1.45
CA ALA A 89 17.57 -2.90 2.69
C ALA A 89 16.26 -3.70 2.70
N ASN A 90 15.85 -4.11 3.89
CA ASN A 90 14.58 -4.78 4.11
C ASN A 90 13.51 -3.80 4.55
N ASN A 91 12.28 -4.05 4.13
CA ASN A 91 11.11 -3.37 4.67
C ASN A 91 10.93 -3.79 6.14
N LEU A 92 10.75 -2.80 6.99
CA LEU A 92 10.34 -2.94 8.37
C LEU A 92 8.97 -2.30 8.52
N ARG A 93 8.16 -2.83 9.42
CA ARG A 93 6.82 -2.31 9.70
C ARG A 93 6.60 -2.11 11.19
N LYS A 94 5.61 -1.31 11.51
CA LYS A 94 5.13 -1.07 12.86
C LYS A 94 3.65 -0.68 12.82
N SER A 95 2.83 -1.22 13.72
CA SER A 95 1.46 -0.73 13.94
C SER A 95 1.48 0.56 14.77
N ASP A 96 0.42 1.35 14.69
CA ASP A 96 0.20 2.53 15.53
C ASP A 96 0.33 2.29 17.05
N SER A 97 -0.07 1.12 17.52
CA SER A 97 -0.01 0.70 18.93
C SER A 97 1.31 0.06 19.37
N ALA A 98 2.17 -0.35 18.42
CA ALA A 98 3.43 -0.99 18.75
C ALA A 98 4.47 0.02 19.25
N THR A 99 5.49 -0.47 19.95
CA THR A 99 6.66 0.34 20.36
C THR A 99 7.90 0.02 19.52
N SER A 100 8.06 -1.25 19.11
CA SER A 100 9.21 -1.74 18.34
C SER A 100 8.88 -1.96 16.86
N TRP A 101 9.92 -1.85 16.02
CA TRP A 101 9.88 -2.25 14.62
C TRP A 101 10.02 -3.77 14.49
N THR A 102 9.37 -4.34 13.47
CA THR A 102 9.50 -5.75 13.11
C THR A 102 9.83 -5.87 11.63
N GLN A 103 10.40 -7.00 11.20
CA GLN A 103 10.48 -7.28 9.77
C GLN A 103 9.08 -7.31 9.15
N ASP A 104 8.96 -6.77 7.93
CA ASP A 104 7.72 -6.89 7.20
C ASP A 104 7.55 -8.33 6.70
N ALA A 105 6.40 -8.92 7.04
CA ALA A 105 5.99 -10.26 6.64
C ALA A 105 4.81 -10.22 5.65
N TYR A 106 4.47 -9.04 5.13
CA TYR A 106 3.26 -8.80 4.34
C TYR A 106 3.61 -8.15 3.01
N ALA A 107 4.68 -8.64 2.38
CA ALA A 107 5.13 -8.26 1.04
C ALA A 107 5.20 -6.74 0.77
N GLY A 108 5.59 -5.96 1.76
CA GLY A 108 5.77 -4.52 1.69
C GLY A 108 4.46 -3.71 1.61
N MET A 109 3.32 -4.32 1.92
CA MET A 109 2.02 -3.64 1.95
C MET A 109 2.06 -2.37 2.80
N LEU A 110 1.46 -1.29 2.29
CA LEU A 110 1.41 -0.01 3.00
C LEU A 110 0.15 0.17 3.85
N PHE A 111 -0.89 -0.60 3.60
CA PHE A 111 -2.11 -0.64 4.40
C PHE A 111 -2.17 -1.93 5.23
N ASP A 112 -2.96 -1.90 6.29
CA ASP A 112 -3.38 -3.06 7.07
C ASP A 112 -4.87 -2.88 7.40
N PRO A 113 -5.71 -3.93 7.30
CA PRO A 113 -7.13 -3.78 7.61
C PRO A 113 -7.39 -3.48 9.10
N ASN A 114 -6.44 -3.77 10.00
CA ASN A 114 -6.69 -3.73 11.44
C ASN A 114 -6.05 -2.55 12.18
N TYR A 115 -5.10 -1.84 11.57
CA TYR A 115 -4.37 -0.75 12.22
C TYR A 115 -3.72 0.19 11.19
N SER A 116 -3.33 1.39 11.64
CA SER A 116 -2.45 2.23 10.82
C SER A 116 -1.04 1.65 10.80
N ARG A 117 -0.48 1.46 9.60
CA ARG A 117 0.86 0.90 9.39
C ARG A 117 1.86 2.00 9.08
N SER A 118 3.00 1.95 9.77
CA SER A 118 4.23 2.64 9.37
C SER A 118 5.17 1.66 8.71
N THR A 119 5.85 2.09 7.65
CA THR A 119 6.91 1.34 6.95
C THR A 119 8.22 2.12 7.02
N THR A 120 9.33 1.45 7.31
CA THR A 120 10.69 2.02 7.29
C THR A 120 11.64 0.96 6.75
N TRP A 121 12.94 1.26 6.71
CA TRP A 121 13.94 0.36 6.14
C TRP A 121 15.13 0.15 7.06
N GLY A 122 15.72 -1.04 6.99
CA GLY A 122 16.92 -1.41 7.73
C GLY A 122 17.77 -2.39 6.94
N THR A 123 19.09 -2.29 7.07
CA THR A 123 20.06 -3.18 6.38
C THR A 123 20.32 -4.47 7.15
N SER A 124 19.99 -4.51 8.45
CA SER A 124 20.10 -5.70 9.30
C SER A 124 19.11 -5.67 10.46
N GLY A 125 18.61 -6.84 10.86
CA GLY A 125 17.69 -6.99 11.98
C GLY A 125 16.36 -6.25 11.79
N THR A 126 15.93 -5.56 12.84
CA THR A 126 14.68 -4.77 12.88
C THR A 126 14.91 -3.30 13.25
N THR A 127 16.15 -2.81 13.11
CA THR A 127 16.49 -1.43 13.46
C THR A 127 16.43 -0.53 12.21
N PRO A 128 15.65 0.56 12.23
CA PRO A 128 15.67 1.53 11.15
C PRO A 128 17.06 2.16 10.99
N VAL A 129 17.53 2.24 9.75
CA VAL A 129 18.81 2.87 9.41
C VAL A 129 18.59 4.31 8.96
N ALA A 130 19.52 5.21 9.29
CA ALA A 130 19.54 6.54 8.73
C ALA A 130 20.13 6.49 7.32
N PHE A 131 19.56 7.25 6.38
CA PHE A 131 20.06 7.29 5.00
C PHE A 131 19.89 8.68 4.39
N THR A 132 20.60 8.93 3.29
CA THR A 132 20.41 10.14 2.46
C THR A 132 19.55 9.85 1.23
N ASN A 133 19.69 8.65 0.66
CA ASN A 133 18.98 8.23 -0.53
C ASN A 133 18.30 6.89 -0.30
N LEU A 134 17.03 6.80 -0.64
CA LEU A 134 16.33 5.54 -0.80
C LEU A 134 15.88 5.40 -2.24
N ALA A 135 16.03 4.20 -2.79
CA ALA A 135 15.43 3.80 -4.05
C ALA A 135 14.67 2.48 -3.84
N GLY A 136 13.53 2.33 -4.52
CA GLY A 136 12.73 1.11 -4.51
C GLY A 136 11.65 1.17 -5.58
N LYS A 137 10.79 0.15 -5.62
CA LYS A 137 9.64 0.10 -6.52
C LYS A 137 8.34 0.19 -5.73
N LEU A 138 7.50 1.16 -6.04
CA LEU A 138 6.11 1.21 -5.55
C LEU A 138 5.25 0.35 -6.48
N GLY A 139 4.67 -0.72 -5.96
CA GLY A 139 3.77 -1.61 -6.67
C GLY A 139 2.31 -1.30 -6.35
N VAL A 140 1.47 -1.30 -7.39
CA VAL A 140 0.01 -1.16 -7.29
C VAL A 140 -0.65 -2.28 -8.08
N GLN A 141 -1.63 -2.95 -7.46
CA GLN A 141 -2.48 -3.88 -8.18
C GLN A 141 -3.93 -3.72 -7.74
N ALA A 142 -4.81 -3.66 -8.74
CA ALA A 142 -6.22 -3.37 -8.59
C ALA A 142 -7.08 -4.59 -8.94
N TYR A 143 -8.28 -4.62 -8.40
CA TYR A 143 -9.38 -5.42 -8.90
C TYR A 143 -10.62 -4.55 -9.11
N ILE A 144 -11.42 -4.92 -10.10
CA ILE A 144 -12.69 -4.27 -10.44
C ILE A 144 -13.85 -5.11 -9.90
N ASN A 145 -14.91 -4.43 -9.46
CA ASN A 145 -16.15 -5.04 -9.02
C ASN A 145 -16.76 -5.94 -10.13
N LYS A 146 -17.70 -6.80 -9.74
CA LYS A 146 -18.45 -7.62 -10.71
C LYS A 146 -19.15 -6.70 -11.71
N GLY A 147 -19.10 -7.07 -12.99
CA GLY A 147 -19.70 -6.26 -14.06
C GLY A 147 -21.21 -6.00 -13.90
N GLU A 148 -21.94 -6.92 -13.26
CA GLU A 148 -23.37 -6.75 -12.93
C GLU A 148 -23.65 -5.61 -11.94
N ASN A 149 -22.63 -5.16 -11.20
CA ASN A 149 -22.70 -4.05 -10.25
C ASN A 149 -22.13 -2.74 -10.83
N LEU A 150 -21.86 -2.68 -12.14
CA LEU A 150 -21.26 -1.52 -12.79
C LEU A 150 -22.03 -1.17 -14.07
N ASP A 151 -22.18 0.12 -14.35
CA ASP A 151 -22.71 0.58 -15.62
C ASP A 151 -21.61 0.55 -16.70
N LEU A 152 -21.48 -0.59 -17.35
CA LEU A 152 -20.50 -0.81 -18.42
C LEU A 152 -20.93 -0.24 -19.79
N THR A 153 -22.05 0.49 -19.86
CA THR A 153 -22.44 1.21 -21.09
C THR A 153 -21.60 2.48 -21.32
N LYS A 154 -20.84 2.87 -20.30
CA LYS A 154 -19.91 3.99 -20.29
C LYS A 154 -18.53 3.57 -19.76
N PRO A 155 -17.48 4.39 -19.97
CA PRO A 155 -16.20 4.18 -19.31
C PRO A 155 -16.31 4.30 -17.78
N VAL A 156 -15.70 3.36 -17.06
CA VAL A 156 -15.53 3.41 -15.60
C VAL A 156 -14.14 3.96 -15.29
N ASN A 157 -14.08 5.13 -14.66
CA ASN A 157 -12.81 5.79 -14.33
C ASN A 157 -12.27 5.29 -12.99
N LEU A 158 -11.11 4.64 -12.99
CA LEU A 158 -10.47 4.19 -11.75
C LEU A 158 -9.92 5.39 -10.98
N ASP A 159 -10.56 5.74 -9.87
CA ASP A 159 -10.27 6.95 -9.08
C ASP A 159 -9.79 6.59 -7.67
N GLY A 160 -8.79 5.71 -7.58
CA GLY A 160 -8.09 5.42 -6.33
C GLY A 160 -7.17 6.58 -5.93
N LEU A 161 -7.12 6.91 -4.65
CA LEU A 161 -6.26 7.98 -4.13
C LEU A 161 -5.55 7.53 -2.85
N THR A 162 -4.22 7.46 -2.88
CA THR A 162 -3.39 7.20 -1.68
C THR A 162 -2.43 8.37 -1.47
N THR A 163 -2.46 8.95 -0.28
CA THR A 163 -1.43 9.88 0.19
C THR A 163 -0.37 9.10 0.96
N ILE A 164 0.90 9.27 0.57
CA ILE A 164 2.05 8.75 1.31
C ILE A 164 2.66 9.89 2.10
N THR A 165 2.70 9.77 3.42
CA THR A 165 3.27 10.77 4.34
C THR A 165 4.62 10.29 4.87
N LEU A 166 5.64 11.16 4.77
CA LEU A 166 6.95 10.95 5.38
C LEU A 166 6.93 11.36 6.86
N VAL A 167 7.53 10.54 7.73
CA VAL A 167 7.63 10.76 9.17
C VAL A 167 9.10 10.66 9.59
N TYR A 168 9.65 11.74 10.13
CA TYR A 168 11.01 11.76 10.71
C TYR A 168 11.01 11.13 12.11
N MET A 169 12.07 10.39 12.45
CA MET A 169 12.19 9.58 13.68
C MET A 169 13.47 9.81 14.45
#